data_AF-A0A2U9IJ04-F1
#
_entry.id   AF-A0A2U9IJ04-F1
#
_cell.length_a   1.000
_cell.length_b   1.000
_cell.length_c   1.000
_cell.angle_alpha   90.00
_cell.angle_beta   90.00
_cell.angle_gamma   90.00
#
_symmetry.space_group_name_H-M   'P 1'
#
loop_
_entity.id
_entity.type
_entity.pdbx_description
1 polymer ?
#
loop_
_entity_poly.entity_id
_entity_poly.type
_entity_poly.pdbx_seq_one_letter_code
_entity_poly.pdbx_strand_id
1 'polypeptide(L)'
;MVVYKYQDYFISGINHVVEGYFQDIVFIYKNGNNWNAVSAEKFRTNDKVLNEIKDLVKFATHVDDLKSAINELKKKGINIEEIDRYPFPRKLIEGKKKIQAEFD
;
A
#
# COMPACT_ATOMS: atom_id res chain seq x y z
N MET A 1 3.78 -9.41 -6.20
CA MET A 1 3.06 -8.44 -5.33
C MET A 1 4.10 -7.53 -4.73
N VAL A 2 3.95 -6.22 -4.89
CA VAL A 2 4.98 -5.26 -4.48
C VAL A 2 4.67 -4.69 -3.11
N VAL A 3 5.68 -4.64 -2.26
CA VAL A 3 5.60 -4.01 -0.94
C VAL A 3 6.80 -3.07 -0.82
N TYR A 4 6.51 -1.84 -0.44
CA TYR A 4 7.51 -0.81 -0.20
C TYR A 4 7.58 -0.50 1.27
N LYS A 5 8.74 -0.08 1.76
CA LYS A 5 8.98 0.31 3.14
C LYS A 5 9.53 1.73 3.19
N TYR A 6 8.95 2.54 4.06
CA TYR A 6 9.48 3.83 4.47
C TYR A 6 9.42 3.91 5.99
N GLN A 7 10.58 3.95 6.65
CA GLN A 7 10.68 3.90 8.12
C GLN A 7 9.88 2.71 8.69
N ASP A 8 8.93 2.97 9.58
CA ASP A 8 8.06 1.96 10.22
C ASP A 8 6.77 1.65 9.43
N TYR A 9 6.60 2.28 8.27
CA TYR A 9 5.44 2.11 7.40
C TYR A 9 5.77 1.23 6.21
N PHE A 10 4.83 0.37 5.87
CA PHE A 10 4.82 -0.39 4.63
C PHE A 10 3.70 0.11 3.73
N ILE A 11 3.98 0.19 2.43
CA ILE A 11 3.04 0.66 1.41
C ILE A 11 2.85 -0.47 0.42
N SER A 12 1.61 -0.87 0.19
CA SER A 12 1.30 -1.94 -0.78
C SER A 12 -0.10 -1.78 -1.32
N GLY A 13 -0.33 -2.33 -2.52
CA GLY A 13 -1.67 -2.43 -3.08
C GLY A 13 -2.39 -3.68 -2.57
N ILE A 14 -3.68 -3.51 -2.25
CA ILE A 14 -4.60 -4.64 -2.02
C ILE A 14 -4.91 -5.26 -3.38
N ASN A 15 -4.66 -6.56 -3.54
CA ASN A 15 -4.86 -7.23 -4.84
C ASN A 15 -6.30 -7.10 -5.36
N HIS A 16 -6.45 -6.75 -6.63
CA HIS A 16 -7.71 -6.85 -7.35
C HIS A 16 -7.93 -8.27 -7.89
N VAL A 17 -9.16 -8.57 -8.33
CA VAL A 17 -9.48 -9.83 -9.03
C VAL A 17 -8.79 -9.90 -10.40
N VAL A 18 -8.53 -8.74 -11.00
CA VAL A 18 -7.75 -8.61 -12.23
C VAL A 18 -6.28 -8.53 -11.85
N GLU A 19 -5.46 -9.40 -12.43
CA GLU A 19 -4.02 -9.45 -12.19
C GLU A 19 -3.35 -8.11 -12.52
N GLY A 20 -2.40 -7.70 -11.69
CA GLY A 20 -1.69 -6.42 -11.84
C GLY A 20 -2.42 -5.19 -11.32
N TYR A 21 -3.73 -5.29 -11.05
CA TYR A 21 -4.53 -4.18 -10.52
C TYR A 21 -4.70 -4.24 -9.00
N PHE A 22 -4.98 -3.08 -8.42
CA PHE A 22 -5.23 -2.87 -7.00
C PHE A 22 -6.68 -2.44 -6.74
N GLN A 23 -7.25 -2.94 -5.65
CA GLN A 23 -8.52 -2.43 -5.10
C GLN A 23 -8.32 -1.10 -4.38
N ASP A 24 -7.17 -0.96 -3.71
CA ASP A 24 -6.81 0.17 -2.86
C ASP A 24 -5.30 0.11 -2.59
N ILE A 25 -4.69 1.23 -2.20
CA ILE A 25 -3.33 1.27 -1.66
C ILE A 25 -3.42 1.44 -0.16
N VAL A 26 -2.66 0.66 0.61
CA VAL A 26 -2.68 0.72 2.07
C VAL A 26 -1.33 1.09 2.66
N PHE A 27 -1.38 1.88 3.72
CA PHE A 27 -0.31 2.07 4.68
C PHE A 27 -0.47 1.07 5.81
N ILE A 28 0.54 0.26 6.01
CA ILE A 28 0.58 -0.81 7.01
C ILE A 28 1.63 -0.45 8.04
N TYR A 29 1.27 -0.51 9.32
CA TYR A 29 2.16 -0.16 10.42
C TYR A 29 1.80 -0.96 11.66
N LYS A 30 2.78 -1.09 12.55
CA LYS A 30 2.61 -1.78 13.82
C LYS A 30 2.16 -0.77 14.89
N ASN A 31 1.08 -1.08 15.60
CA ASN A 31 0.62 -0.33 16.77
C ASN A 31 0.54 -1.29 17.97
N GLY A 32 1.51 -1.19 18.88
CA GLY A 32 1.71 -2.17 19.95
C GLY A 32 2.00 -3.57 19.39
N ASN A 33 1.17 -4.54 19.75
CA ASN A 33 1.28 -5.91 19.25
C ASN A 33 0.48 -6.18 17.97
N ASN A 34 -0.26 -5.19 17.46
CA ASN A 34 -1.16 -5.37 16.33
C ASN A 34 -0.61 -4.72 15.06
N TRP A 35 -0.84 -5.37 13.92
CA TRP A 35 -0.64 -4.78 12.60
C TRP A 35 -1.93 -4.14 12.12
N ASN A 36 -1.83 -2.89 11.66
CA ASN A 36 -2.96 -2.15 11.11
C ASN A 36 -2.68 -1.84 9.64
N ALA A 37 -3.73 -1.81 8.83
CA ALA A 37 -3.69 -1.34 7.46
C ALA A 37 -4.76 -0.26 7.27
N VAL A 38 -4.37 0.87 6.69
CA VAL A 38 -5.25 2.02 6.44
C VAL A 38 -5.12 2.40 4.97
N SER A 39 -6.25 2.54 4.29
CA SER A 39 -6.30 3.06 2.92
C SER A 39 -5.52 4.37 2.82
N ALA A 40 -4.70 4.52 1.78
CA ALA A 40 -3.92 5.72 1.52
C ALA A 40 -4.82 6.96 1.41
N GLU A 41 -6.03 6.83 0.87
CA GLU A 41 -7.01 7.92 0.82
C GLU A 41 -7.46 8.38 2.21
N LYS A 42 -7.50 7.47 3.18
CA LYS A 42 -7.96 7.71 4.56
C LYS A 42 -6.81 7.93 5.54
N PHE A 43 -5.57 7.75 5.10
CA PHE A 43 -4.39 7.84 5.96
C PHE A 43 -4.15 9.30 6.38
N ARG A 44 -4.09 9.53 7.70
CA ARG A 44 -3.88 10.84 8.30
C ARG A 44 -2.58 10.84 9.09
N THR A 45 -1.74 11.84 8.82
CA THR A 45 -0.46 12.02 9.49
C THR A 45 -0.07 13.50 9.46
N ASN A 46 0.70 13.94 10.44
CA ASN A 46 1.31 15.28 10.47
C ASN A 46 2.71 15.29 9.83
N ASP A 47 3.25 14.11 9.48
CA ASP A 47 4.55 13.99 8.83
C ASP A 47 4.46 14.44 7.36
N LYS A 48 5.33 15.37 6.99
CA LYS A 48 5.33 15.98 5.65
C LYS A 48 5.69 14.96 4.56
N VAL A 49 6.67 14.09 4.82
CA VAL A 49 7.15 13.10 3.84
C VAL A 49 6.11 12.01 3.67
N LEU A 50 5.50 11.51 4.74
CA LEU A 50 4.42 10.54 4.64
C LEU A 50 3.19 11.11 3.90
N ASN A 51 2.88 12.40 4.07
CA ASN A 51 1.82 13.03 3.28
C ASN A 51 2.18 13.08 1.79
N GLU A 52 3.42 13.41 1.45
CA GLU A 52 3.89 13.40 0.05
C GLU A 52 3.84 12.00 -0.56
N ILE A 53 4.31 10.98 0.18
CA ILE A 53 4.22 9.58 -0.24
C ILE A 53 2.75 9.22 -0.49
N LYS A 54 1.88 9.50 0.49
CA LYS A 54 0.43 9.22 0.40
C LYS A 54 -0.18 9.88 -0.83
N ASP A 55 0.09 11.15 -1.08
CA ASP A 55 -0.53 11.89 -2.18
C ASP A 55 -0.09 11.37 -3.55
N LEU A 56 1.13 10.85 -3.67
CA LEU A 56 1.64 10.24 -4.90
C LEU A 56 1.11 8.82 -5.14
N VAL A 57 0.88 8.03 -4.09
CA VAL A 57 0.48 6.62 -4.25
C VAL A 57 -1.03 6.38 -4.19
N LYS A 58 -1.83 7.26 -3.56
CA LYS A 58 -3.24 6.98 -3.21
C LYS A 58 -4.16 6.63 -4.38
N PHE A 59 -3.81 7.01 -5.60
CA PHE A 59 -4.60 6.73 -6.81
C PHE A 59 -3.94 5.70 -7.73
N ALA A 60 -2.88 5.01 -7.29
CA ALA A 60 -2.27 3.96 -8.08
C ALA A 60 -3.23 2.77 -8.19
N THR A 61 -3.67 2.48 -9.43
CA THR A 61 -4.62 1.39 -9.71
C THR A 61 -3.93 0.15 -10.26
N HIS A 62 -2.74 0.31 -10.84
CA HIS A 62 -1.92 -0.77 -11.38
C HIS A 62 -0.55 -0.83 -10.70
N VAL A 63 0.10 -2.00 -10.74
CA VAL A 63 1.47 -2.22 -10.23
C VAL A 63 2.45 -1.21 -10.82
N ASP A 64 2.31 -0.87 -12.10
CA ASP A 64 3.20 0.08 -12.78
C ASP A 64 2.97 1.52 -12.34
N ASP A 65 1.73 1.90 -12.00
CA ASP A 65 1.41 3.22 -11.44
C ASP A 65 2.13 3.38 -10.09
N LEU A 66 2.01 2.37 -9.22
CA LEU A 66 2.64 2.38 -7.91
C LEU A 66 4.17 2.42 -8.03
N LYS A 67 4.76 1.59 -8.90
CA LYS A 67 6.20 1.60 -9.17
C LYS A 67 6.68 2.97 -9.66
N SER A 68 5.92 3.60 -10.56
CA SER A 68 6.23 4.93 -11.09
C SER A 68 6.21 5.98 -9.98
N ALA A 69 5.16 6.00 -9.15
CA ALA A 69 5.06 6.90 -8.01
C ALA A 69 6.22 6.72 -7.01
N ILE A 70 6.59 5.48 -6.69
CA ILE A 70 7.75 5.19 -5.83
C ILE A 70 9.06 5.68 -6.46
N ASN A 71 9.25 5.49 -7.77
CA ASN A 71 10.44 5.98 -8.47
C ASN A 71 10.53 7.51 -8.46
N GLU A 72 9.41 8.22 -8.57
CA GLU A 72 9.39 9.68 -8.41
C GLU A 72 9.77 10.12 -7.00
N LEU A 73 9.25 9.44 -5.97
CA LEU A 73 9.63 9.69 -4.58
C LEU A 73 11.14 9.47 -4.35
N LYS A 74 11.70 8.39 -4.90
CA LYS A 74 13.15 8.12 -4.87
C LYS A 74 13.97 9.23 -5.55
N LYS A 75 13.53 9.71 -6.72
CA LYS A 75 14.19 10.82 -7.44
C LYS A 75 14.19 12.12 -6.64
N LYS A 76 13.20 12.32 -5.78
CA LYS A 76 13.11 13.46 -4.84
C LYS A 76 13.96 13.27 -3.57
N GLY A 77 14.68 12.17 -3.45
CA GLY A 77 15.54 11.86 -2.31
C GLY A 77 14.84 11.17 -1.14
N ILE A 78 13.60 10.69 -1.32
CA ILE A 78 12.88 9.94 -0.29
C ILE A 78 13.36 8.48 -0.34
N ASN A 79 13.97 8.02 0.75
CA ASN A 79 14.51 6.66 0.83
C ASN A 79 13.38 5.64 1.07
N ILE A 80 12.87 5.06 -0.02
CA ILE A 80 11.86 4.00 0.00
C ILE A 80 12.49 2.71 -0.52
N GLU A 81 12.33 1.62 0.22
CA GLU A 81 12.90 0.31 -0.12
C GLU A 81 11.81 -0.62 -0.65
N GLU A 82 12.08 -1.38 -1.71
CA GLU A 82 11.23 -2.51 -2.07
C GLU A 82 11.60 -3.69 -1.18
N ILE A 83 10.61 -4.38 -0.61
CA ILE A 83 10.84 -5.52 0.29
C ILE A 83 10.16 -6.78 -0.24
N ASP A 84 10.92 -7.87 -0.29
CA ASP A 84 10.41 -9.19 -0.68
C ASP A 84 9.74 -9.93 0.49
N ARG A 85 10.20 -9.66 1.71
CA ARG A 85 9.71 -10.30 2.94
C ARG A 85 9.21 -9.24 3.90
N TYR A 86 7.92 -9.31 4.20
CA TYR A 86 7.25 -8.40 5.13
C TYR A 86 6.83 -9.14 6.41
N PRO A 87 6.91 -8.46 7.57
CA PRO A 87 6.61 -9.07 8.88
C PRO A 87 5.12 -9.04 9.27
N PHE A 88 4.25 -8.49 8.41
CA PHE A 88 2.83 -8.35 8.68
C PHE A 88 2.00 -9.49 8.05
N PRO A 89 0.78 -9.76 8.56
CA PRO A 89 -0.09 -10.79 8.00
C PRO A 89 -0.50 -10.50 6.54
N ARG A 90 -0.33 -11.50 5.66
CA ARG A 90 -0.67 -11.40 4.23
C ARG A 90 -2.12 -10.95 3.96
N LYS A 91 -3.06 -11.31 4.85
CA LYS A 91 -4.47 -10.91 4.78
C LYS A 91 -4.72 -9.39 4.73
N LEU A 92 -3.74 -8.57 5.11
CA LEU A 92 -3.86 -7.10 5.06
C LEU A 92 -3.75 -6.55 3.64
N ILE A 93 -3.21 -7.34 2.72
CA ILE A 93 -2.96 -6.97 1.33
C ILE A 93 -3.63 -7.96 0.35
N GLU A 94 -4.14 -9.08 0.86
CA GLU A 94 -5.03 -9.95 0.10
C GLU A 94 -6.38 -9.27 -0.07
N GLY A 95 -6.75 -8.98 -1.32
CA GLY A 95 -8.07 -8.46 -1.65
C GLY A 95 -9.16 -9.35 -1.09
N LYS A 96 -10.25 -8.74 -0.67
CA LYS A 96 -11.47 -9.52 -0.40
C LYS A 96 -11.90 -10.08 -1.75
N LYS A 97 -11.77 -11.39 -1.96
CA LYS A 97 -12.60 -12.09 -2.93
C LYS A 97 -14.02 -11.81 -2.48
N LYS A 98 -14.74 -10.92 -3.17
CA LYS A 98 -16.21 -10.90 -3.06
C LYS A 98 -16.61 -12.32 -3.45
N ILE A 99 -17.02 -13.12 -2.48
CA ILE A 99 -17.73 -14.34 -2.76
C ILE A 99 -19.03 -13.84 -3.41
N GLN A 100 -19.14 -14.03 -4.72
CA GLN A 100 -20.35 -13.76 -5.48
C GLN A 100 -21.39 -14.81 -5.04
N ALA A 101 -21.98 -14.63 -3.85
CA ALA A 101 -23.02 -15.51 -3.31
C ALA A 101 -24.22 -14.70 -2.81
N GLU A 102 -24.53 -13.58 -3.46
CA GLU A 102 -25.78 -12.82 -3.24
C GLU A 102 -26.42 -12.41 -4.58
N PHE A 103 -26.46 -13.36 -5.53
CA PHE A 103 -27.40 -13.34 -6.64
C PHE A 103 -27.98 -14.75 -6.77
N ASP A 104 -28.86 -15.10 -5.84
CA ASP A 104 -29.92 -16.09 -6.04
C ASP A 104 -31.25 -15.30 -6.07
#